data_AF-F0YS91-F1
#
_entry.id   AF-F0YS91-F1
#
_cell.length_a   1.000
_cell.length_b   1.000
_cell.length_c   1.000
_cell.angle_alpha   90.00
_cell.angle_beta   90.00
_cell.angle_gamma   90.00
#
_symmetry.space_group_name_H-M   'P 1'
#
loop_
_entity.id
_entity.type
_entity.pdbx_description
1 polymer ?
#
loop_
_entity_poly.entity_id
_entity_poly.type
_entity_poly.pdbx_seq_one_letter_code
_entity_poly.pdbx_strand_id
1 'polypeptide(L)'
;MTSDAAVFPPLEHAAYPAAFRPAAKALCGRLCAIYAHMYHRHFANFVETHSHVAVNAFFKRFVVFSLRHDLIGPADLEPVAELVQNLLRTHKKPPPPPSTPPRRSASLPPRVAGVQTT
;
A
#
# COMPACT_ATOMS: atom_id res chain seq x y z
N MET A 1 14.83 -13.36 -20.23
CA MET A 1 14.70 -13.51 -18.76
C MET A 1 13.36 -14.08 -18.35
N THR A 2 12.24 -13.69 -18.96
CA THR A 2 10.90 -14.24 -18.63
C THR A 2 10.56 -15.56 -19.33
N SER A 3 11.27 -15.93 -20.40
CA SER A 3 11.05 -17.16 -21.19
C SER A 3 11.98 -18.32 -20.81
N ASP A 4 12.79 -18.17 -19.76
CA ASP A 4 13.79 -19.16 -19.39
C ASP A 4 13.16 -20.23 -18.49
N ALA A 5 12.92 -21.42 -19.07
CA ALA A 5 12.30 -22.55 -18.38
C ALA A 5 13.15 -23.10 -17.22
N ALA A 6 14.44 -22.75 -17.15
CA ALA A 6 15.32 -23.11 -16.03
C ALA A 6 15.17 -22.13 -14.84
N VAL A 7 14.57 -20.96 -15.03
CA VAL A 7 14.27 -20.00 -13.95
C VAL A 7 12.78 -20.05 -13.57
N PHE A 8 11.90 -20.23 -14.54
CA PHE A 8 10.46 -20.34 -14.36
C PHE A 8 9.98 -21.71 -14.86
N PRO A 9 9.92 -22.73 -14.00
CA PRO A 9 9.49 -24.05 -14.42
C PRO A 9 8.04 -24.00 -14.96
N PRO A 10 7.76 -24.59 -16.13
CA PRO A 10 6.42 -24.58 -16.73
C PRO A 10 5.42 -25.52 -16.04
N LEU A 11 5.88 -26.39 -15.13
CA LEU A 11 5.02 -27.30 -14.37
C LEU A 11 4.79 -26.80 -12.93
N GLU A 12 3.51 -26.75 -12.52
CA GLU A 12 3.03 -26.33 -11.19
C GLU A 12 3.58 -27.16 -10.02
N HIS A 13 4.30 -28.25 -10.27
CA HIS A 13 4.76 -29.21 -9.24
C HIS A 13 6.29 -29.29 -9.10
N ALA A 14 7.05 -28.51 -9.87
CA ALA A 14 8.51 -28.48 -9.77
C ALA A 14 8.98 -27.45 -8.73
N ALA A 15 9.93 -27.85 -7.88
CA ALA A 15 10.56 -26.93 -6.93
C ALA A 15 11.29 -25.81 -7.69
N TYR A 16 11.08 -24.55 -7.28
CA TYR A 16 11.80 -23.43 -7.86
C TYR A 16 13.31 -23.56 -7.59
N PRO A 17 14.17 -23.38 -8.59
CA PRO A 17 15.61 -23.46 -8.40
C PRO A 17 16.10 -22.33 -7.48
N ALA A 18 17.19 -22.57 -6.74
CA ALA A 18 17.78 -21.58 -5.84
C ALA A 18 18.17 -20.27 -6.55
N ALA A 19 18.37 -20.32 -7.88
CA ALA A 19 18.65 -19.17 -8.73
C ALA A 19 17.41 -18.26 -8.99
N PHE A 20 16.20 -18.71 -8.67
CA PHE A 20 14.97 -17.94 -8.88
C PHE A 20 14.98 -16.63 -8.08
N ARG A 21 15.35 -16.70 -6.79
CA ARG A 21 15.33 -15.53 -5.91
C ARG A 21 16.29 -14.42 -6.36
N PRO A 22 17.57 -14.68 -6.70
CA PRO A 22 18.44 -13.64 -7.25
C PRO A 22 17.99 -13.13 -8.63
N ALA A 23 17.43 -13.99 -9.49
CA ALA A 23 16.86 -13.56 -10.77
C ALA A 23 15.64 -12.64 -10.59
N ALA A 24 14.74 -12.97 -9.67
CA ALA A 24 13.60 -12.15 -9.30
C ALA A 24 14.06 -10.80 -8.72
N LYS A 25 15.10 -10.79 -7.87
CA LYS A 25 15.71 -9.56 -7.34
C LYS A 25 16.22 -8.65 -8.47
N ALA A 26 16.94 -9.22 -9.43
CA ALA A 26 17.45 -8.49 -10.59
C ALA A 26 16.32 -7.93 -11.48
N LEU A 27 15.23 -8.68 -11.67
CA LEU A 27 14.07 -8.23 -12.44
C LEU A 27 13.35 -7.07 -11.72
N CYS A 28 13.10 -7.21 -10.42
CA CYS A 28 12.48 -6.18 -9.60
C CYS A 28 13.32 -4.88 -9.57
N GLY A 29 14.65 -4.97 -9.46
CA GLY A 29 15.54 -3.82 -9.55
C GLY A 29 15.45 -3.10 -10.90
N ARG A 30 15.41 -3.86 -12.01
CA ARG A 30 15.23 -3.28 -13.36
C ARG A 30 13.87 -2.57 -13.51
N LEU A 31 12.79 -3.17 -13.01
CA LEU A 31 11.48 -2.53 -13.00
C LEU A 31 11.50 -1.23 -12.21
N CYS A 32 12.19 -1.18 -11.07
CA CYS A 32 12.32 0.03 -10.26
C CYS A 32 13.02 1.16 -11.04
N ALA A 33 14.12 0.86 -11.73
CA ALA A 33 14.82 1.82 -12.57
C ALA A 33 13.95 2.34 -13.74
N ILE A 34 13.13 1.46 -14.35
CA ILE A 34 12.17 1.87 -15.38
C ILE A 34 11.11 2.81 -14.80
N TYR A 35 10.59 2.54 -13.60
CA TYR A 35 9.66 3.45 -12.93
C TYR A 35 10.31 4.79 -12.63
N ALA A 36 11.52 4.82 -12.06
CA ALA A 36 12.24 6.07 -11.84
C ALA A 36 12.36 6.89 -13.14
N HIS A 37 12.76 6.25 -14.24
CA HIS A 37 12.86 6.91 -15.54
C HIS A 37 11.50 7.42 -16.05
N MET A 38 10.44 6.62 -15.94
CA MET A 38 9.08 7.01 -16.32
C MET A 38 8.59 8.24 -15.54
N TYR A 39 8.81 8.29 -14.22
CA TYR A 39 8.39 9.42 -13.38
C TYR A 39 9.26 10.68 -13.54
N HIS A 40 10.54 10.55 -13.91
CA HIS A 40 11.38 11.72 -14.15
C HIS A 40 11.25 12.30 -15.57
N ARG A 41 11.12 11.46 -16.60
CA ARG A 41 11.12 11.89 -18.01
C ARG A 41 9.74 12.01 -18.62
N HIS A 42 8.82 11.12 -18.27
CA HIS A 42 7.54 10.96 -18.98
C HIS A 42 6.31 11.26 -18.11
N PHE A 43 6.50 11.85 -16.92
CA PHE A 43 5.38 12.15 -16.03
C PHE A 43 4.34 13.07 -16.66
N ALA A 44 4.77 14.06 -17.45
CA ALA A 44 3.86 14.95 -18.19
C ALA A 44 2.88 14.18 -19.09
N ASN A 45 3.36 13.17 -19.82
CA ASN A 45 2.54 12.34 -20.70
C ASN A 45 1.53 11.48 -19.91
N PHE A 46 1.91 10.98 -18.74
CA PHE A 46 1.02 10.20 -17.87
C PHE A 46 -0.09 11.05 -17.23
N VAL A 47 0.20 12.33 -16.98
CA VAL A 47 -0.79 13.30 -16.49
C VAL A 47 -1.78 13.61 -17.60
N GLU A 48 -1.30 13.88 -18.82
CA GLU A 48 -2.12 14.20 -19.98
C GLU A 48 -3.06 13.04 -20.37
N THR A 49 -2.59 11.79 -20.26
CA THR A 49 -3.38 10.60 -20.61
C THR A 49 -4.28 10.11 -19.45
N HIS A 50 -4.33 10.82 -18.31
CA HIS A 50 -5.00 10.41 -17.07
C HIS A 50 -4.65 9.00 -16.54
N SER A 51 -3.63 8.34 -17.09
CA SER A 51 -3.20 6.99 -16.74
C SER A 51 -2.34 6.95 -15.48
N HIS A 52 -1.85 8.11 -15.03
CA HIS A 52 -1.05 8.26 -13.79
C HIS A 52 -1.72 7.62 -12.56
N VAL A 53 -3.06 7.62 -12.46
CA VAL A 53 -3.78 6.99 -11.34
C VAL A 53 -3.59 5.48 -11.30
N ALA A 54 -3.74 4.81 -12.46
CA ALA A 54 -3.57 3.37 -12.57
C ALA A 54 -2.10 2.97 -12.33
N VAL A 55 -1.16 3.73 -12.88
CA VAL A 55 0.28 3.51 -12.69
C VAL A 55 0.66 3.68 -11.21
N ASN A 56 0.17 4.73 -10.55
CA ASN A 56 0.38 4.97 -9.12
C ASN A 56 -0.17 3.82 -8.25
N ALA A 57 -1.37 3.31 -8.57
CA ALA A 57 -1.98 2.19 -7.85
C ALA A 57 -1.20 0.89 -8.02
N PHE A 58 -0.73 0.60 -9.24
CA PHE A 58 0.11 -0.56 -9.51
C PHE A 58 1.48 -0.44 -8.82
N PHE A 59 2.12 0.73 -8.91
CA PHE A 59 3.42 0.99 -8.30
C PHE A 59 3.35 0.85 -6.77
N LYS A 60 2.26 1.32 -6.13
CA LYS A 60 2.02 1.08 -4.70
C LYS A 60 2.01 -0.40 -4.34
N ARG A 61 1.31 -1.24 -5.12
CA ARG A 61 1.28 -2.70 -4.90
C ARG A 61 2.66 -3.32 -5.11
N PHE A 62 3.36 -2.91 -6.16
CA PHE A 62 4.73 -3.35 -6.45
C PHE A 62 5.67 -3.07 -5.28
N VAL A 63 5.68 -1.85 -4.75
CA VAL A 63 6.55 -1.47 -3.62
C VAL A 63 6.23 -2.28 -2.37
N VAL A 64 4.95 -2.44 -2.03
CA VAL A 64 4.54 -3.26 -0.87
C VAL A 64 4.97 -4.72 -1.05
N PHE A 65 4.80 -5.27 -2.26
CA PHE A 65 5.22 -6.64 -2.58
C PHE A 65 6.74 -6.80 -2.49
N SER A 66 7.49 -5.87 -3.07
CA SER A 66 8.96 -5.89 -3.07
C SER A 66 9.54 -5.78 -1.66
N LEU A 67 8.96 -4.93 -0.81
CA LEU A 67 9.37 -4.81 0.60
C LEU A 67 9.00 -6.06 1.42
N ARG A 68 7.82 -6.66 1.17
CA ARG A 68 7.37 -7.88 1.85
C ARG A 68 8.28 -9.08 1.59
N HIS A 69 8.84 -9.18 0.39
CA HIS A 69 9.65 -10.32 -0.05
C HIS A 69 11.17 -10.05 -0.06
N ASP A 70 11.61 -8.88 0.41
CA ASP A 70 13.02 -8.44 0.41
C ASP A 70 13.65 -8.54 -1.00
N LEU A 71 12.86 -8.15 -2.01
CA LEU A 71 13.24 -8.22 -3.43
C LEU A 71 13.97 -6.95 -3.89
N ILE A 72 13.86 -5.85 -3.15
CA ILE A 72 14.48 -4.56 -3.48
C ILE A 72 14.99 -3.94 -2.18
N GLY A 73 16.24 -3.45 -2.19
CA GLY A 73 16.82 -2.77 -1.04
C GLY A 73 16.36 -1.31 -0.93
N PRO A 74 16.50 -0.67 0.24
CA PRO A 74 16.17 0.73 0.42
C PRO A 74 17.00 1.67 -0.48
N ALA A 75 18.22 1.28 -0.86
CA ALA A 75 19.09 2.03 -1.77
C ALA A 75 18.56 2.06 -3.22
N ASP A 76 18.00 0.95 -3.71
CA ASP A 76 17.39 0.90 -5.05
C ASP A 76 16.08 1.71 -5.11
N LEU A 77 15.44 1.90 -3.95
CA LEU A 77 14.22 2.68 -3.81
C LEU A 77 14.49 4.17 -3.61
N GLU A 78 15.73 4.58 -3.33
CA GLU A 78 16.15 5.97 -3.13
C GLU A 78 15.67 6.92 -4.25
N PRO A 79 15.87 6.63 -5.55
CA PRO A 79 15.44 7.55 -6.62
C PRO A 79 13.93 7.75 -6.70
N VAL A 80 13.14 6.83 -6.13
CA VAL A 80 11.67 6.88 -6.12
C VAL A 80 11.12 7.05 -4.70
N ALA A 81 11.97 7.34 -3.71
CA ALA A 81 11.61 7.34 -2.30
C ALA A 81 10.53 8.38 -1.98
N GLU A 82 10.63 9.59 -2.55
CA GLU A 82 9.63 10.65 -2.36
C GLU A 82 8.26 10.23 -2.91
N LEU A 83 8.23 9.63 -4.11
CA LEU A 83 7.01 9.13 -4.74
C LEU A 83 6.40 8.01 -3.90
N VAL A 84 7.21 7.07 -3.43
CA VAL A 84 6.80 5.98 -2.55
C VAL A 84 6.19 6.52 -1.26
N GLN A 85 6.85 7.50 -0.62
CA GLN A 85 6.32 8.14 0.58
C GLN A 85 4.96 8.79 0.31
N ASN A 86 4.81 9.52 -0.81
CA ASN A 86 3.54 10.14 -1.17
C ASN A 86 2.42 9.12 -1.46
N LEU A 87 2.73 7.99 -2.09
CA LEU A 87 1.79 6.90 -2.39
C LEU A 87 1.40 6.07 -1.16
N LEU A 88 2.29 5.95 -0.17
CA LEU A 88 2.02 5.27 1.08
C LEU A 88 1.26 6.17 2.07
N ARG A 89 1.52 7.49 2.05
CA ARG A 89 0.90 8.49 2.93
C ARG A 89 -0.59 8.74 2.65
N THR A 90 -1.11 8.31 1.49
CA THR A 90 -2.55 8.40 1.16
C THR A 90 -3.44 7.49 2.01
N HIS A 91 -2.89 6.62 2.88
CA HIS A 91 -3.64 6.11 4.03
C HIS A 91 -3.73 7.18 5.12
N LYS A 92 -4.54 8.22 4.87
CA LYS A 92 -5.05 9.04 5.97
C LYS A 92 -5.81 8.09 6.89
N LYS A 93 -5.28 7.85 8.09
CA LYS A 93 -6.02 7.22 9.20
C LYS A 93 -7.39 7.90 9.24
N PRO A 94 -8.52 7.16 9.25
CA PRO A 94 -9.83 7.77 9.36
C PRO A 94 -9.78 8.76 10.55
N PRO A 95 -10.33 9.98 10.39
CA PRO A 95 -10.31 10.96 11.46
C PRO A 95 -10.83 10.27 12.73
N PRO A 96 -10.16 10.44 13.87
CA PRO A 96 -10.68 9.87 15.12
C PRO A 96 -12.14 10.32 15.26
N PRO A 97 -13.07 9.39 15.55
CA PRO A 97 -14.46 9.79 15.76
C PRO A 97 -14.47 10.91 16.80
N PRO A 98 -15.26 11.98 16.59
CA PRO A 98 -15.30 13.09 17.54
C PRO A 98 -15.60 12.51 18.91
N SER A 99 -14.70 12.79 19.85
CA SER A 99 -14.74 12.35 21.24
C SER A 99 -16.16 12.55 21.76
N THR A 100 -16.88 11.45 22.00
CA THR A 100 -18.22 11.53 22.58
C THR A 100 -18.07 12.21 23.94
N PRO A 101 -18.73 13.35 24.19
CA PRO A 101 -18.61 14.03 25.48
C PRO A 101 -19.12 13.10 26.59
N PRO A 102 -18.55 13.18 27.80
CA PRO A 102 -18.94 12.29 28.89
C PRO A 102 -20.43 12.48 29.15
N ARG A 103 -21.18 11.37 29.08
CA ARG A 103 -22.60 11.28 29.37
C ARG A 103 -22.81 11.81 30.78
N ARG A 104 -23.18 13.08 30.88
CA ARG A 104 -23.42 13.79 32.14
C ARG A 104 -24.46 12.98 32.92
N SER A 105 -24.07 12.53 34.10
CA SER A 105 -24.83 11.68 35.00
C SER A 105 -26.24 12.23 35.17
N ALA A 106 -27.23 11.56 34.59
CA ALA A 106 -28.63 11.83 34.89
C ALA A 106 -28.90 11.30 36.30
N SER A 107 -28.70 12.17 37.30
CA SER A 107 -29.23 12.01 38.64
C SER A 107 -30.76 11.91 38.53
N LEU A 108 -31.31 10.75 38.87
CA LEU A 108 -32.75 10.56 39.03
C LEU A 108 -33.30 11.56 40.06
N PRO A 109 -34.44 12.23 39.80
CA PRO A 109 -35.18 12.91 40.86
C PRO A 109 -35.91 11.88 41.75
N PRO A 110 -36.09 12.17 43.05
CA PRO A 110 -36.72 11.24 43.98
C PRO A 110 -38.23 11.16 43.73
N ARG A 111 -38.76 9.94 43.78
CA ARG A 111 -40.19 9.62 43.64
C ARG A 111 -40.93 10.12 44.89
N VAL A 112 -41.64 11.23 44.76
CA VAL A 112 -42.59 11.70 45.79
C VAL A 112 -43.81 10.79 45.77
N ALA A 113 -44.06 10.15 46.90
CA ALA A 113 -45.24 9.33 47.17
C ALA A 113 -46.41 10.21 47.64
N GLY A 114 -47.61 9.87 47.18
CA GLY A 114 -48.88 10.42 47.66
C GLY A 114 -49.81 10.80 46.51
N VAL A 115 -51.11 10.60 46.52
CA VAL A 115 -52.09 10.03 47.46
C VAL A 115 -53.30 9.64 46.58
N GLN A 116 -54.11 8.74 47.12
CA GLN A 116 -55.29 8.05 46.60
C GLN A 116 -56.41 8.93 46.00
N THR A 117 -57.47 8.23 45.56
CA THR A 117 -58.88 8.64 45.35
C THR A 117 -59.13 9.42 44.05
N THR A 118 -60.09 9.08 43.19
CA THR A 118 -61.39 8.38 43.33
C THR A 118 -61.76 7.65 42.05
#